data_AF-A0A2X3FPQ7-F1
#
_entry.id   AF-A0A2X3FPQ7-F1
#
_cell.length_a   1.000
_cell.length_b   1.000
_cell.length_c   1.000
_cell.angle_alpha   90.00
_cell.angle_beta   90.00
_cell.angle_gamma   90.00
#
_symmetry.space_group_name_H-M   'P 1'
#
loop_
_entity.id
_entity.type
_entity.pdbx_description
1 polymer ?
#
loop_
_entity_poly.entity_id
_entity_poly.type
_entity_poly.pdbx_seq_one_letter_code
_entity_poly.pdbx_strand_id
1 'polypeptide(L)'
;MAFGTLTQLVLENAPVDEIETVAALCHSVGLPITLAQLDIKGDIPTKMRLVAEAACAEGETIHNMPGGVDSDQVYAALLVADQYGQRFLQEWE
;
A
#
# COMPACT_ATOMS: atom_id res chain seq x y z
N MET A 1 -3.12 1.37 -8.88
CA MET A 1 -4.12 0.31 -8.64
C MET A 1 -3.54 -0.83 -7.80
N ALA A 2 -2.67 -1.71 -8.32
CA ALA A 2 -2.14 -2.88 -7.58
C ALA A 2 -1.58 -2.57 -6.17
N PHE A 3 -0.55 -1.71 -6.07
CA PHE A 3 0.02 -1.31 -4.78
C PHE A 3 -1.00 -0.59 -3.86
N GLY A 4 -1.96 0.14 -4.45
CA GLY A 4 -3.04 0.78 -3.71
C GLY A 4 -3.99 -0.24 -3.07
N THR A 5 -4.29 -1.35 -3.75
CA THR A 5 -5.06 -2.46 -3.19
C THR A 5 -4.33 -3.11 -2.01
N LEU A 6 -3.02 -3.37 -2.12
CA LEU A 6 -2.23 -3.87 -0.99
C LEU A 6 -2.22 -2.90 0.19
N THR A 7 -2.09 -1.59 -0.10
CA THR A 7 -2.17 -0.54 0.93
C THR A 7 -3.52 -0.55 1.62
N GLN A 8 -4.61 -0.72 0.87
CA GLN A 8 -5.96 -0.79 1.43
C GLN A 8 -6.13 -2.01 2.33
N LEU A 9 -5.67 -3.19 1.90
CA LEU A 9 -5.75 -4.42 2.71
C LEU A 9 -5.00 -4.27 4.05
N VAL A 10 -3.84 -3.61 4.02
CA VAL A 10 -3.11 -3.28 5.25
C VAL A 10 -3.92 -2.31 6.13
N LEU A 11 -4.52 -1.30 5.52
CA LEU A 11 -5.27 -0.26 6.21
C LEU A 11 -6.55 -0.78 6.87
N GLU A 12 -7.27 -1.71 6.22
CA GLU A 12 -8.46 -2.37 6.78
C GLU A 12 -8.11 -3.55 7.69
N ASN A 13 -6.82 -3.81 7.92
CA ASN A 13 -6.30 -4.91 8.72
C ASN A 13 -6.86 -6.27 8.23
N ALA A 14 -6.79 -6.49 6.92
CA ALA A 14 -7.19 -7.73 6.28
C ALA A 14 -6.35 -8.92 6.80
N PRO A 15 -6.91 -10.14 6.78
CA PRO A 15 -6.17 -11.35 7.11
C PRO A 15 -4.90 -11.51 6.25
N VAL A 16 -3.82 -12.03 6.86
CA VAL A 16 -2.51 -12.15 6.20
C VAL A 16 -2.59 -13.02 4.94
N ASP A 17 -3.37 -14.10 4.96
CA ASP A 17 -3.60 -14.98 3.82
C ASP A 17 -4.24 -14.26 2.62
N GLU A 18 -5.10 -13.27 2.88
CA GLU A 18 -5.67 -12.42 1.83
C GLU A 18 -4.60 -11.48 1.23
N ILE A 19 -3.78 -10.86 2.08
CA ILE A 19 -2.67 -10.00 1.65
C ILE A 19 -1.66 -10.82 0.82
N GLU A 20 -1.27 -12.01 1.27
CA GLU A 20 -0.38 -12.93 0.54
C GLU A 20 -0.96 -13.31 -0.83
N THR A 21 -2.24 -13.66 -0.87
CA THR A 21 -2.91 -14.07 -2.11
C THR A 21 -2.89 -12.94 -3.14
N VAL A 22 -3.18 -11.71 -2.72
CA VAL A 22 -3.17 -10.55 -3.61
C VAL A 22 -1.76 -10.16 -4.03
N ALA A 23 -0.79 -10.21 -3.11
CA ALA A 23 0.62 -9.95 -3.43
C ALA A 23 1.16 -10.97 -4.44
N ALA A 24 0.89 -12.26 -4.25
CA ALA A 24 1.28 -13.32 -5.17
C ALA A 24 0.62 -13.19 -6.54
N LEU A 25 -0.68 -12.88 -6.59
CA LEU A 25 -1.36 -12.62 -7.85
C LEU A 25 -0.72 -11.44 -8.58
N CYS A 26 -0.55 -10.30 -7.90
CA CYS A 26 0.05 -9.10 -8.49
C CYS A 26 1.47 -9.40 -9.01
N HIS A 27 2.30 -10.07 -8.21
CA HIS A 27 3.64 -10.45 -8.62
C HIS A 27 3.64 -11.38 -9.86
N SER A 28 2.77 -12.40 -9.89
CA SER A 28 2.71 -13.39 -10.98
C SER A 28 2.40 -12.78 -12.35
N VAL A 29 1.71 -11.63 -12.38
CA VAL A 29 1.36 -10.91 -13.62
C VAL A 29 2.23 -9.67 -13.84
N GLY A 30 3.30 -9.48 -13.06
CA GLY A 30 4.26 -8.39 -13.19
C GLY A 30 3.76 -7.03 -12.69
N LEU A 31 2.75 -7.01 -11.83
CA LEU A 31 2.28 -5.78 -11.18
C LEU A 31 3.15 -5.43 -9.97
N PRO A 32 3.36 -4.13 -9.71
CA PRO A 32 4.22 -3.67 -8.62
C PRO A 32 3.54 -3.89 -7.26
N ILE A 33 4.31 -4.47 -6.33
CA ILE A 33 3.93 -4.70 -4.93
C ILE A 33 4.82 -3.92 -3.95
N THR A 34 5.78 -3.12 -4.45
CA THR A 34 6.65 -2.24 -3.67
C THR A 34 6.75 -0.85 -4.29
N LEU A 35 7.14 0.14 -3.50
CA LEU A 35 7.46 1.49 -3.94
C LEU A 35 8.66 1.49 -4.91
N ALA A 36 9.64 0.63 -4.68
CA ALA A 36 10.82 0.52 -5.55
C ALA A 36 10.46 0.05 -6.97
N GLN A 37 9.49 -0.84 -7.12
CA GLN A 37 8.94 -1.27 -8.43
C GLN A 37 8.11 -0.18 -9.12
N LEU A 38 7.66 0.85 -8.38
CA LEU A 38 7.06 2.08 -8.90
C LEU A 38 8.10 3.18 -9.18
N ASP A 39 9.40 2.85 -9.14
CA ASP A 39 10.53 3.78 -9.25
C ASP A 39 10.58 4.87 -8.15
N ILE A 40 9.95 4.62 -7.01
CA ILE A 40 10.01 5.48 -5.84
C ILE A 40 11.07 4.92 -4.88
N LYS A 41 12.31 5.42 -5.01
CA LYS A 41 13.50 4.86 -4.29
C LYS A 41 14.14 5.82 -3.27
N GLY A 42 13.71 7.07 -3.24
CA GLY A 42 14.29 8.11 -2.40
C GLY A 42 13.25 9.12 -1.96
N ASP A 43 13.53 9.76 -0.82
CA ASP A 43 12.62 10.69 -0.15
C ASP A 43 11.24 10.05 0.15
N ILE A 44 11.26 8.77 0.53
CA ILE A 44 10.05 7.98 0.81
C ILE A 44 9.17 8.65 1.87
N PRO A 45 9.69 9.10 3.03
CA PRO A 45 8.83 9.68 4.07
C PRO A 45 8.06 10.90 3.57
N THR A 46 8.74 11.82 2.88
CA THR A 46 8.11 13.04 2.35
C THR A 46 7.08 12.72 1.27
N LYS A 47 7.45 11.86 0.30
CA LYS A 47 6.55 11.48 -0.79
C LYS A 47 5.32 10.74 -0.30
N MET A 48 5.48 9.81 0.64
CA MET A 48 4.35 9.06 1.20
C MET A 48 3.45 9.96 2.05
N ARG A 49 4.00 10.98 2.72
CA ARG A 49 3.17 11.99 3.40
C ARG A 49 2.30 12.74 2.39
N LEU A 50 2.89 13.22 1.29
CA LEU A 50 2.15 13.92 0.24
C LEU A 50 1.08 13.03 -0.42
N VAL A 51 1.40 11.75 -0.66
CA VAL A 51 0.43 10.78 -1.21
C VAL A 51 -0.71 10.55 -0.23
N ALA A 52 -0.42 10.41 1.06
CA ALA A 52 -1.43 10.19 2.08
C ALA A 52 -2.36 11.40 2.25
N GLU A 53 -1.81 12.61 2.29
CA GLU A 53 -2.60 13.86 2.32
C GLU A 53 -3.50 13.98 1.09
N ALA A 54 -2.97 13.70 -0.11
CA ALA A 54 -3.74 13.73 -1.34
C ALA A 54 -4.85 12.66 -1.36
N ALA A 55 -4.59 11.46 -0.86
CA ALA A 55 -5.57 10.39 -0.78
C ALA A 55 -6.71 10.72 0.19
N CYS A 56 -6.45 11.54 1.21
CA CYS A 56 -7.43 12.02 2.19
C CYS A 56 -8.07 13.37 1.85
N ALA A 57 -7.82 13.92 0.66
CA ALA A 57 -8.41 15.18 0.24
C ALA A 57 -9.95 15.15 0.24
N GLU A 58 -10.58 16.31 0.35
CA GLU A 58 -12.04 16.42 0.31
C GLU A 58 -12.59 15.89 -1.02
N GLY A 59 -13.60 15.03 -0.96
CA GLY A 59 -14.22 14.42 -2.14
C GLY A 59 -13.56 13.11 -2.61
N GLU A 60 -12.47 12.68 -1.99
CA GLU A 60 -11.84 11.40 -2.32
C GLU A 60 -12.64 10.17 -1.86
N THR A 61 -12.41 9.05 -2.53
CA THR A 61 -13.15 7.81 -2.27
C THR A 61 -12.76 7.13 -0.96
N ILE A 62 -11.64 7.52 -0.36
CA ILE A 62 -11.12 6.96 0.90
C ILE A 62 -12.09 7.13 2.07
N HIS A 63 -12.93 8.18 2.01
CA HIS A 63 -13.94 8.51 3.01
C HIS A 63 -15.09 7.49 3.06
N ASN A 64 -15.17 6.57 2.10
CA ASN A 64 -16.14 5.47 2.11
C ASN A 64 -15.72 4.30 3.03
N MET A 65 -14.49 4.31 3.57
CA MET A 65 -14.05 3.25 4.47
C MET A 65 -14.78 3.31 5.83
N PRO A 66 -15.21 2.14 6.37
CA PRO A 66 -15.83 2.07 7.69
C PRO A 66 -14.89 2.59 8.77
N GLY A 67 -15.41 3.44 9.67
CA GLY A 67 -14.64 3.99 10.80
C GLY A 67 -13.87 5.27 10.49
N GLY A 68 -13.84 5.70 9.23
CA GLY A 68 -13.05 6.86 8.80
C GLY A 68 -11.55 6.56 8.78
N VAL A 69 -10.83 7.27 7.93
CA VAL A 69 -9.38 7.12 7.79
C VAL A 69 -8.75 8.50 7.68
N ASP A 70 -7.71 8.72 8.50
CA ASP A 70 -6.87 9.90 8.41
C ASP A 70 -5.59 9.67 7.60
N SER A 71 -4.90 10.76 7.23
CA SER A 71 -3.67 10.70 6.44
C SER A 71 -2.52 9.99 7.16
N ASP A 72 -2.48 9.98 8.49
CA ASP A 72 -1.41 9.29 9.22
C ASP A 72 -1.59 7.77 9.14
N GLN A 73 -2.84 7.28 9.17
CA GLN A 73 -3.16 5.88 8.94
C GLN A 73 -2.81 5.45 7.51
N VAL A 74 -3.14 6.26 6.50
CA VAL A 74 -2.76 5.99 5.10
C VAL A 74 -1.25 5.98 4.92
N TYR A 75 -0.55 6.95 5.52
CA TYR A 75 0.91 7.00 5.51
C TYR A 75 1.52 5.73 6.11
N ALA A 76 1.04 5.31 7.28
CA ALA A 76 1.50 4.07 7.92
C ALA A 76 1.22 2.84 7.03
N ALA A 77 0.02 2.75 6.44
CA ALA A 77 -0.35 1.65 5.56
C ALA A 77 0.52 1.57 4.30
N LEU A 78 0.86 2.71 3.69
CA LEU A 78 1.77 2.78 2.54
C LEU A 78 3.15 2.19 2.87
N LEU A 79 3.70 2.53 4.04
CA LEU A 79 5.00 2.02 4.48
C LEU A 79 4.96 0.53 4.83
N VAL A 80 3.90 0.09 5.50
CA VAL A 80 3.72 -1.32 5.86
C VAL A 80 3.50 -2.18 4.61
N ALA A 81 2.71 -1.71 3.64
CA ALA A 81 2.52 -2.40 2.37
C ALA A 81 3.84 -2.51 1.57
N ASP A 82 4.66 -1.46 1.57
CA ASP A 82 5.99 -1.50 0.94
C ASP A 82 6.91 -2.52 1.61
N GLN A 83 6.99 -2.49 2.95
CA GLN A 83 7.78 -3.46 3.71
C GLN A 83 7.31 -4.89 3.48
N TYR A 84 6.00 -5.09 3.41
CA TYR A 84 5.39 -6.39 3.11
C TYR A 84 5.80 -6.89 1.73
N GLY A 85 5.66 -6.04 0.70
CA GLY A 85 6.07 -6.38 -0.66
C GLY A 85 7.57 -6.68 -0.76
N GLN A 86 8.42 -5.92 -0.06
CA GLN A 86 9.86 -6.18 -0.04
C GLN A 86 10.18 -7.54 0.58
N ARG A 87 9.53 -7.88 1.70
CA ARG A 87 9.68 -9.19 2.34
C ARG A 87 9.20 -10.32 1.43
N PHE A 88 8.05 -10.14 0.79
CA PHE A 88 7.51 -11.11 -0.16
C PHE A 88 8.52 -11.39 -1.30
N LEU A 89 9.12 -10.35 -1.89
CA LEU A 89 10.14 -10.54 -2.94
C LEU A 89 11.39 -11.27 -2.44
N GLN A 90 11.84 -11.02 -1.20
CA GLN A 90 12.99 -11.71 -0.61
C GLN A 90 12.75 -13.20 -0.33
N GLU A 91 11.50 -13.58 -0.06
CA GLU A 91 11.13 -14.99 0.20
C GLU A 91 10.87 -15.78 -1.11
N TRP A 92 10.66 -15.09 -2.23
CA TRP A 92 10.33 -15.69 -3.54
C TRP A 92 11.49 -15.67 -4.55
N GLU A 93 12.57 -14.93 -4.28
CA GLU A 93 13.87 -15.00 -4.98
C GLU A 93 14.81 -16.05 -4.35
#